data_AF-A0A534RND0-F1
#
_entry.id   AF-A0A534RND0-F1
#
_cell.length_a   1.000
_cell.length_b   1.000
_cell.length_c   1.000
_cell.angle_alpha   90.00
_cell.angle_beta   90.00
_cell.angle_gamma   90.00
#
_symmetry.space_group_name_H-M   'P 1'
#
loop_
_entity.id
_entity.type
_entity.pdbx_description
1 polymer ?
#
loop_
_entity_poly.entity_id
_entity_poly.type
_entity_poly.pdbx_seq_one_letter_code
_entity_poly.pdbx_strand_id
1 'polypeptide(L)' 'SVVIDEIGDENIVMSVDYPHADGPFPNGVKTFLDLPKVSAASKRKIMWDNCRRLYGFAAERVAD' A
#
# COMPACT_ATOMS: atom_id res chain seq x y z
N SER A 1 -3.51 2.14 -13.70
CA SER A 1 -3.15 0.74 -13.36
C SER A 1 -4.45 -0.02 -13.39
N VAL A 2 -4.58 -1.14 -14.12
CA VAL A 2 -5.89 -1.80 -14.33
C VAL A 2 -6.68 -1.94 -13.04
N VAL A 3 -6.05 -2.34 -11.93
CA VAL A 3 -6.76 -2.43 -10.62
C VAL A 3 -7.25 -1.08 -10.11
N ILE A 4 -6.38 -0.05 -10.06
CA ILE A 4 -6.76 1.28 -9.57
C ILE A 4 -7.80 1.93 -10.50
N ASP A 5 -7.69 1.70 -11.80
CA ASP A 5 -8.56 2.30 -12.81
C ASP A 5 -10.00 1.75 -12.68
N GLU A 6 -10.15 0.49 -12.24
CA GLU A 6 -11.45 -0.18 -12.08
C GLU A 6 -12.10 0.04 -10.70
N ILE A 7 -11.32 0.01 -9.61
CA ILE A 7 -11.87 0.02 -8.23
C ILE A 7 -11.44 1.23 -7.38
N GLY A 8 -10.62 2.13 -7.93
CA GLY A 8 -9.99 3.21 -7.19
C GLY A 8 -8.81 2.75 -6.32
N ASP A 9 -8.20 3.69 -5.59
CA ASP A 9 -7.01 3.44 -4.76
C ASP A 9 -7.28 3.50 -3.25
N GLU A 10 -8.54 3.70 -2.83
CA GLU A 10 -8.92 3.91 -1.42
C GLU A 10 -8.87 2.62 -0.59
N ASN A 11 -9.11 1.44 -1.16
CA ASN A 11 -9.21 0.21 -0.37
C ASN A 11 -8.20 -0.86 -0.78
N ILE A 12 -7.04 -0.43 -1.28
CA ILE A 12 -5.93 -1.30 -1.66
C ILE A 12 -4.81 -1.16 -0.61
N VAL A 13 -4.29 -2.29 -0.12
CA VAL A 13 -3.10 -2.36 0.74
C VAL A 13 -2.04 -3.25 0.08
N MET A 14 -0.77 -2.96 0.31
CA MET A 14 0.34 -3.78 -0.21
C MET A 14 0.96 -4.63 0.91
N SER A 15 1.27 -5.88 0.59
CA SER A 15 2.08 -6.78 1.42
C SER A 15 3.09 -7.50 0.54
N VAL A 16 4.24 -7.86 1.10
CA VAL A 16 5.23 -8.74 0.47
C VAL A 16 5.17 -10.18 0.96
N ASP A 17 4.22 -10.48 1.85
CA ASP A 17 3.93 -11.82 2.36
C ASP A 17 5.16 -12.60 2.88
N TYR A 18 6.07 -11.89 3.54
CA TYR A 18 7.25 -12.51 4.13
C TYR A 18 6.86 -13.36 5.35
N PRO A 19 7.42 -14.57 5.56
CA PRO A 19 8.49 -15.23 4.79
C PRO A 19 8.00 -16.29 3.80
N HIS A 20 6.76 -16.21 3.31
CA HIS A 20 6.21 -17.25 2.44
C HIS A 20 7.00 -17.35 1.12
N ALA A 21 7.21 -18.59 0.66
CA ALA A 21 8.09 -18.90 -0.47
C ALA A 21 7.55 -18.39 -1.82
N ASP A 22 6.23 -18.18 -1.90
CA ASP A 22 5.51 -17.60 -3.03
C ASP A 22 5.34 -16.07 -2.92
N GLY A 23 5.79 -15.46 -1.81
CA GLY A 23 5.77 -14.02 -1.61
C GLY A 23 6.85 -13.28 -2.43
N PRO A 24 6.66 -11.99 -2.76
CA PRO A 24 7.60 -11.22 -3.60
C PRO A 24 8.84 -10.69 -2.85
N PHE A 25 9.08 -11.07 -1.59
CA PHE A 25 10.28 -10.65 -0.85
C PHE A 25 11.57 -11.19 -1.52
N PRO A 26 12.68 -10.41 -1.57
CA PRO A 26 12.89 -9.07 -1.00
C PRO A 26 12.50 -7.91 -1.91
N ASN A 27 12.14 -8.17 -3.18
CA ASN A 27 12.07 -7.13 -4.20
C ASN A 27 10.68 -6.49 -4.36
N GLY A 28 9.63 -7.08 -3.78
CA GLY A 28 8.24 -6.65 -3.98
C GLY A 28 7.97 -5.17 -3.68
N VAL A 29 8.57 -4.64 -2.61
CA VAL A 29 8.46 -3.21 -2.27
C VAL A 29 9.01 -2.33 -3.39
N LYS A 30 10.23 -2.62 -3.86
CA LYS A 30 10.89 -1.87 -4.93
C LYS A 30 10.08 -1.97 -6.23
N THR A 31 9.65 -3.17 -6.60
CA THR A 31 8.81 -3.41 -7.78
C THR A 31 7.54 -2.56 -7.76
N PHE A 32 6.84 -2.48 -6.63
CA PHE A 32 5.64 -1.65 -6.51
C PHE A 32 5.95 -0.14 -6.62
N LEU A 33 7.01 0.32 -5.96
CA LEU A 33 7.43 1.73 -6.01
C LEU A 33 7.88 2.17 -7.41
N ASP A 34 8.40 1.25 -8.22
CA ASP A 34 8.84 1.53 -9.59
C ASP A 34 7.70 1.49 -10.63
N LEU A 35 6.46 1.15 -10.24
CA LEU A 35 5.33 1.11 -11.18
C LEU A 35 5.08 2.50 -11.79
N PRO A 36 5.21 2.68 -13.13
CA PRO A 36 5.16 3.99 -13.76
C PRO A 36 3.73 4.56 -13.88
N LYS A 37 2.71 3.67 -13.85
CA LYS A 37 1.28 4.05 -13.97
C LYS A 37 0.57 4.19 -12.62
N VAL A 38 1.31 4.24 -11.52
CA VAL A 38 0.77 4.46 -10.18
C VAL A 38 1.33 5.79 -9.67
N SER A 39 0.43 6.75 -9.45
CA SER A 39 0.83 8.09 -8.99
C SER A 39 1.49 8.03 -7.61
N ALA A 40 2.29 9.04 -7.27
CA ALA A 40 2.88 9.15 -5.93
C ALA A 40 1.80 9.24 -4.84
N ALA A 41 0.66 9.88 -5.12
CA ALA A 41 -0.47 9.96 -4.21
C ALA A 41 -1.09 8.59 -3.95
N SER A 42 -1.33 7.80 -5.00
CA SER A 42 -1.84 6.44 -4.89
C SER A 42 -0.85 5.51 -4.18
N LYS A 43 0.45 5.64 -4.46
CA LYS A 43 1.50 4.91 -3.71
C LYS A 43 1.42 5.22 -2.22
N ARG A 44 1.29 6.49 -1.81
CA ARG A 44 1.16 6.86 -0.40
C ARG A 44 -0.07 6.23 0.26
N LYS A 45 -1.23 6.26 -0.41
CA LYS A 45 -2.45 5.62 0.11
C LYS A 45 -2.25 4.13 0.34
N ILE A 46 -1.79 3.43 -0.69
CA ILE A 46 -1.66 1.96 -0.70
C ILE A 46 -0.58 1.46 0.28
N MET A 47 0.52 2.21 0.41
CA MET A 47 1.65 1.84 1.26
C MET A 47 1.45 2.25 2.72
N TRP A 48 0.55 3.19 3.04
CA TRP A 48 0.45 3.77 4.37
C TRP A 48 -0.97 4.15 4.78
N ASP A 49 -1.61 5.13 4.12
CA ASP A 49 -2.85 5.74 4.62
C ASP A 49 -3.99 4.70 4.76
N ASN A 50 -4.13 3.81 3.78
CA ASN A 50 -5.16 2.77 3.77
C ASN A 50 -4.92 1.72 4.86
N CYS A 51 -3.66 1.30 5.04
CA CYS A 51 -3.28 0.35 6.08
C CYS A 51 -3.55 0.91 7.48
N ARG A 52 -3.17 2.17 7.72
CA ARG A 52 -3.46 2.86 8.98
C ARG A 52 -4.94 2.96 9.27
N ARG A 53 -5.76 3.33 8.28
CA ARG A 53 -7.21 3.36 8.44
C ARG A 53 -7.79 1.97 8.70
N LEU A 54 -7.36 0.96 7.94
CA LEU A 54 -7.82 -0.42 8.06
C LEU A 54 -7.60 -0.98 9.48
N TYR A 55 -6.43 -0.71 10.06
CA TYR A 55 -6.07 -1.20 11.40
C TYR A 55 -6.41 -0.22 12.54
N GLY A 56 -7.13 0.86 12.28
CA GLY A 56 -7.55 1.81 13.31
C GLY A 56 -6.47 2.76 13.83
N PHE A 57 -5.31 2.84 13.18
CA PHE A 57 -4.20 3.77 13.50
C PHE A 57 -4.34 5.16 12.85
N ALA A 58 -5.53 5.48 12.33
CA ALA A 58 -5.86 6.78 11.75
C ALA A 58 -6.38 7.79 12.77
N ALA A 59 -6.80 7.35 13.96
CA ALA A 59 -7.06 8.26 15.08
C ALA A 59 -5.75 8.95 15.50
N GLU A 60 -5.78 10.27 15.70
CA GLU A 60 -4.58 11.06 15.99
C GLU A 60 -3.91 10.63 17.29
N ARG A 61 -2.59 10.89 17.35
CA ARG A 61 -1.80 10.84 18.58
C ARG A 61 -2.53 11.63 19.64
N VAL A 62 -2.60 11.08 20.86
CA VAL A 62 -2.82 11.89 22.05
C VAL A 62 -1.82 13.05 21.95
N ALA A 63 -2.32 14.27 21.85
CA ALA A 63 -1.48 15.45 21.95
C ALA A 63 -0.88 15.43 23.37
N ASP A 64 0.44 15.39 23.46
CA ASP A 64 1.18 15.66 24.70
C ASP A 64 1.02 17.14 25.11
#